data_AF-A0A950CXZ9-F1
#
_entry.id   AF-A0A950CXZ9-F1
#
_cell.length_a   1.000
_cell.length_b   1.000
_cell.length_c   1.000
_cell.angle_alpha   90.00
_cell.angle_beta   90.00
_cell.angle_gamma   90.00
#
_symmetry.space_group_name_H-M   'P 1'
#
loop_
_entity.id
_entity.type
_entity.pdbx_description
1 polymer ?
#
loop_
_entity_poly.entity_id
_entity_poly.type
_entity_poly.pdbx_seq_one_letter_code
_entity_poly.pdbx_strand_id
1 'polypeptide(L)'
;MNEIVDSSSPLTRTISDAELCRYIRDGESIEGLGYGGSESLTLFVSSPRGKRIVRKILSERLVTPAWDRDGGGVMLPPCAKARRQTEYLRGLPPAVQPYFPMVLDQFERQVGEHHEFIYDMTFVPGIEISRFIRQHRPPARIVALLYSEIFRLLRDKVHAHRRRVPNGPTIEASYLTKIESRLALAASTAPLTFNEQLLSAEHVIINGRWLKNVPALLCAYRESDLFARVLEPRFHSLVMGDTNTENIKIGNTAPLLRRYNQVSFEHPPFTAEELELRFLDPRAIGFHENGIDSGADDPMYDNKPWHNSLGNYDQIHGEHFDLEFFFSAGTPAMRIQFHEHSPYAASYRGIARYFAEAMNRAWRLDSPNSEIHESDPYWVIRFAFVMGTHFMAMPPFHFSKDQNGVLVDGVQHQRRPLALYAEGVKWLNLALDMLEGRVTNFLGVVVPRIRSRQARVHVA
;
A
#
# COMPACT_ATOMS: atom_id res chain seq x y z
N MET A 1 -27.21 -12.68 -2.01
CA MET A 1 -26.81 -11.46 -2.74
C MET A 1 -25.57 -11.84 -3.52
N ASN A 2 -25.71 -12.09 -4.82
CA ASN A 2 -24.62 -12.61 -5.64
C ASN A 2 -23.59 -11.50 -5.84
N GLU A 3 -22.43 -11.59 -5.18
CA GLU A 3 -21.28 -10.78 -5.52
C GLU A 3 -20.69 -11.30 -6.84
N ILE A 4 -21.29 -10.89 -7.96
CA ILE A 4 -20.60 -10.93 -9.24
C ILE A 4 -19.61 -9.77 -9.20
N VAL A 5 -18.37 -10.09 -8.89
CA VAL A 5 -17.25 -9.14 -8.91
C VAL A 5 -16.76 -9.02 -10.36
N ASP A 6 -16.51 -7.77 -10.73
CA ASP A 6 -16.06 -7.22 -12.01
C ASP A 6 -15.21 -8.15 -12.90
N SER A 7 -15.66 -8.40 -14.14
CA SER A 7 -15.08 -9.36 -15.11
C SER A 7 -13.82 -8.86 -15.84
N SER A 8 -13.06 -7.95 -15.24
CA SER A 8 -12.02 -7.17 -15.93
C SER A 8 -10.57 -7.52 -15.59
N SER A 9 -10.31 -8.56 -14.78
CA SER A 9 -8.92 -9.05 -14.57
C SER A 9 -8.47 -10.03 -15.67
N PRO A 10 -7.40 -9.74 -16.42
CA PRO A 10 -6.86 -10.63 -17.46
C PRO A 10 -6.40 -12.00 -16.94
N LEU A 11 -6.11 -12.12 -15.64
CA LEU A 11 -5.58 -13.34 -15.02
C LEU A 11 -6.58 -14.50 -14.97
N THR A 12 -7.87 -14.24 -15.14
CA THR A 12 -8.93 -15.25 -15.01
C THR A 12 -9.59 -15.65 -16.33
N ARG A 13 -9.15 -15.12 -17.48
CA ARG A 13 -9.62 -15.65 -18.79
C ARG A 13 -9.03 -17.02 -19.15
N THR A 14 -8.24 -17.63 -18.25
CA THR A 14 -7.50 -18.87 -18.52
C THR A 14 -7.75 -20.01 -17.51
N ILE A 15 -8.65 -19.88 -16.53
CA ILE A 15 -9.00 -20.98 -15.62
C ILE A 15 -10.38 -21.53 -15.98
N SER A 16 -10.41 -22.77 -16.48
CA SER A 16 -11.64 -23.48 -16.83
C SER A 16 -12.43 -23.94 -15.60
N ASP A 17 -13.73 -24.16 -15.75
CA ASP A 17 -14.57 -24.75 -14.69
C ASP A 17 -14.01 -26.10 -14.20
N ALA A 18 -13.46 -26.90 -15.12
CA ALA A 18 -12.80 -28.16 -14.79
C ALA A 18 -11.59 -27.96 -13.87
N GLU A 19 -10.82 -26.87 -14.06
CA GLU A 19 -9.71 -26.53 -13.17
C GLU A 19 -10.19 -25.99 -11.83
N LEU A 20 -11.28 -25.20 -11.80
CA LEU A 20 -11.88 -24.74 -10.55
C LEU A 20 -12.34 -25.91 -9.68
N CYS A 21 -12.94 -26.95 -10.28
CA CYS A 21 -13.36 -28.15 -9.57
C CYS A 21 -12.21 -28.88 -8.84
N ARG A 22 -10.95 -28.73 -9.30
CA ARG A 22 -9.77 -29.33 -8.64
C ARG A 22 -9.41 -28.68 -7.30
N TYR A 23 -10.05 -27.57 -6.97
CA TYR A 23 -9.85 -26.82 -5.73
C TYR A 23 -11.05 -26.92 -4.79
N ILE A 24 -12.03 -27.79 -5.06
CA ILE A 24 -13.23 -27.95 -4.24
C ILE A 24 -13.24 -29.36 -3.65
N ARG A 25 -13.50 -29.46 -2.35
CA ARG A 25 -13.60 -30.74 -1.63
C ARG A 25 -15.03 -31.28 -1.72
N ASP A 26 -15.21 -32.56 -1.41
CA ASP A 26 -16.54 -33.19 -1.43
C ASP A 26 -17.57 -32.43 -0.58
N GLY A 27 -18.69 -32.09 -1.21
CA GLY A 27 -19.79 -31.34 -0.59
C GLY A 27 -19.56 -29.83 -0.44
N GLU A 28 -18.40 -29.30 -0.84
CA GLU A 28 -18.19 -27.87 -0.95
C GLU A 28 -18.80 -27.32 -2.26
N SER A 29 -19.13 -26.03 -2.28
CA SER A 29 -19.57 -25.33 -3.49
C SER A 29 -18.95 -23.94 -3.60
N ILE A 30 -18.69 -23.49 -4.83
CA ILE A 30 -18.17 -22.15 -5.09
C ILE A 30 -19.32 -21.15 -5.03
N GLU A 31 -19.23 -20.18 -4.13
CA GLU A 31 -20.18 -19.07 -4.02
C GLU A 31 -19.73 -17.83 -4.80
N GLY A 32 -18.43 -17.73 -5.09
CA GLY A 32 -17.87 -16.62 -5.86
C GLY A 32 -16.36 -16.68 -5.99
N LEU A 33 -15.83 -15.76 -6.79
CA LEU A 33 -14.39 -15.58 -7.04
C LEU A 33 -13.98 -14.19 -6.56
N GLY A 34 -12.84 -14.11 -5.88
CA GLY A 34 -12.16 -12.87 -5.54
C GLY A 34 -11.11 -12.55 -6.59
N TYR A 35 -11.25 -11.39 -7.24
CA TYR A 35 -10.28 -10.88 -8.19
C TYR A 35 -9.41 -9.83 -7.48
N GLY A 36 -8.26 -10.25 -6.98
CA GLY A 36 -7.23 -9.34 -6.46
C GLY A 36 -6.11 -9.17 -7.48
N GLY A 37 -5.43 -8.03 -7.46
CA GLY A 37 -4.16 -7.84 -8.19
C GLY A 37 -3.00 -8.66 -7.61
N SER A 38 -3.25 -9.47 -6.60
CA SER A 38 -2.31 -10.47 -6.07
C SER A 38 -2.25 -11.67 -7.00
N GLU A 39 -1.07 -12.23 -7.18
CA GLU A 39 -0.77 -13.45 -7.97
C GLU A 39 -1.37 -14.72 -7.31
N SER A 40 -2.67 -14.68 -7.05
CA SER A 40 -3.43 -15.66 -6.26
C SER A 40 -4.86 -15.75 -6.78
N LEU A 41 -5.36 -16.97 -6.93
CA LEU A 41 -6.80 -17.22 -7.11
C LEU A 41 -7.47 -17.26 -5.74
N THR A 42 -8.52 -16.48 -5.54
CA THR A 42 -9.31 -16.48 -4.29
C THR A 42 -10.70 -17.03 -4.56
N LEU A 43 -11.10 -18.09 -3.85
CA LEU A 43 -12.43 -18.70 -3.93
C LEU A 43 -13.21 -18.43 -2.66
N PHE A 44 -14.48 -18.05 -2.80
CA PHE A 44 -15.44 -18.06 -1.70
C PHE A 44 -16.17 -19.40 -1.73
N VAL A 45 -16.01 -20.19 -0.68
CA VAL A 45 -16.48 -21.58 -0.66
C VAL A 45 -17.49 -21.78 0.46
N SER A 46 -18.62 -22.39 0.13
CA SER A 46 -19.58 -22.90 1.11
C SER A 46 -19.17 -24.29 1.54
N SER A 47 -19.06 -24.52 2.85
CA SER A 47 -18.84 -25.86 3.41
C SER A 47 -20.18 -26.58 3.67
N PRO A 48 -20.21 -27.93 3.71
CA PRO A 48 -21.40 -28.71 4.06
C PRO A 48 -22.03 -28.33 5.41
N ARG A 49 -21.25 -27.71 6.31
CA ARG A 49 -21.69 -27.24 7.63
C ARG A 49 -22.27 -25.82 7.62
N GLY A 50 -22.52 -25.25 6.43
CA GLY A 50 -23.05 -23.90 6.25
C GLY A 50 -22.07 -22.77 6.59
N LYS A 51 -20.79 -23.08 6.85
CA LYS A 51 -19.76 -22.05 7.07
C LYS A 51 -19.17 -21.63 5.73
N ARG A 52 -19.13 -20.33 5.49
CA ARG A 52 -18.41 -19.72 4.36
C ARG A 52 -16.93 -19.57 4.72
N ILE A 53 -16.05 -20.08 3.87
CA ILE A 53 -14.60 -19.93 3.97
C ILE A 53 -14.06 -19.20 2.74
N VAL A 54 -12.86 -18.66 2.87
CA VAL A 54 -12.11 -18.11 1.75
C VAL A 54 -10.90 -19.00 1.51
N ARG A 55 -10.80 -19.58 0.32
CA ARG A 55 -9.67 -20.40 -0.10
C ARG A 55 -8.77 -19.58 -1.01
N LYS A 56 -7.52 -19.38 -0.61
CA LYS A 56 -6.51 -18.72 -1.43
C LYS A 56 -5.56 -19.76 -2.01
N ILE A 57 -5.38 -19.69 -3.32
CA ILE A 57 -4.52 -20.57 -4.11
C ILE A 57 -3.43 -19.72 -4.73
N LEU A 58 -2.19 -19.96 -4.32
CA LEU A 58 -1.01 -19.31 -4.87
C LEU A 58 -0.25 -20.37 -5.63
N SER A 59 -0.18 -20.20 -6.95
CA SER A 59 0.36 -21.19 -7.87
C SER A 59 1.42 -20.51 -8.72
N GLU A 60 2.55 -21.21 -8.93
CA GLU A 60 3.62 -20.70 -9.78
C GLU A 60 3.15 -20.43 -11.23
N ARG A 61 2.00 -20.99 -11.63
CA ARG A 61 1.37 -20.81 -12.94
C ARG A 61 0.64 -19.46 -13.11
N LEU A 62 0.29 -18.76 -12.03
CA LEU A 62 -0.59 -17.57 -12.06
C LEU A 62 0.18 -16.24 -12.08
N VAL A 63 1.48 -16.26 -12.36
CA VAL A 63 2.43 -15.18 -12.06
C VAL A 63 2.85 -14.43 -13.32
N THR A 64 3.14 -13.13 -13.17
CA THR A 64 3.25 -12.18 -14.30
C THR A 64 4.67 -11.64 -14.55
N PRO A 65 5.60 -11.60 -13.57
CA PRO A 65 7.02 -11.31 -13.84
C PRO A 65 8.02 -12.41 -13.42
N ALA A 66 9.26 -12.29 -13.93
CA ALA A 66 10.41 -13.15 -13.64
C ALA A 66 10.86 -13.05 -12.16
N TRP A 67 10.20 -13.82 -11.31
CA TRP A 67 10.65 -14.14 -9.96
C TRP A 67 11.78 -15.17 -9.94
N ASP A 68 12.60 -15.06 -8.90
CA ASP A 68 13.52 -16.10 -8.47
C ASP A 68 12.75 -17.10 -7.60
N ARG A 69 12.75 -18.38 -7.99
CA ARG A 69 12.00 -19.45 -7.31
C ARG A 69 12.46 -19.66 -5.86
N ASP A 70 13.74 -19.46 -5.60
CA ASP A 70 14.36 -19.65 -4.30
C ASP A 70 14.16 -18.42 -3.38
N GLY A 71 13.49 -17.38 -3.89
CA GLY A 71 13.17 -16.16 -3.14
C GLY A 71 14.36 -15.24 -2.92
N GLY A 72 15.46 -15.46 -3.66
CA GLY A 72 16.63 -14.57 -3.65
C GLY A 72 16.44 -13.29 -4.49
N GLY A 73 15.37 -13.23 -5.27
CA GLY A 73 15.05 -12.11 -6.16
C GLY A 73 14.30 -10.96 -5.50
N VAL A 74 14.10 -9.88 -6.27
CA VAL A 74 13.46 -8.62 -5.84
C VAL A 74 11.99 -8.80 -5.41
N MET A 75 11.35 -9.84 -5.94
CA MET A 75 9.94 -10.17 -5.73
C MET A 75 9.86 -11.48 -4.95
N LEU A 76 9.07 -11.48 -3.87
CA LEU A 76 8.84 -12.70 -3.12
C LEU A 76 7.99 -13.67 -3.94
N PRO A 77 8.36 -14.97 -3.95
CA PRO A 77 7.56 -15.98 -4.58
C PRO A 77 6.13 -16.04 -4.04
N PRO A 78 5.05 -16.15 -4.85
CA PRO A 78 3.69 -16.39 -4.36
C PRO A 78 3.59 -17.42 -3.23
N CYS A 79 4.19 -18.60 -3.35
CA CYS A 79 4.14 -19.61 -2.28
C CYS A 79 4.83 -19.13 -1.00
N ALA A 80 5.99 -18.49 -1.10
CA ALA A 80 6.69 -17.90 0.04
C ALA A 80 5.89 -16.75 0.68
N LYS A 81 5.28 -15.90 -0.14
CA LYS A 81 4.39 -14.81 0.28
C LYS A 81 3.19 -15.36 1.05
N ALA A 82 2.53 -16.40 0.55
CA ALA A 82 1.41 -17.04 1.24
C ALA A 82 1.83 -17.68 2.55
N ARG A 83 2.97 -18.38 2.58
CA ARG A 83 3.49 -18.97 3.82
C ARG A 83 3.75 -17.91 4.88
N ARG A 84 4.43 -16.82 4.54
CA ARG A 84 4.66 -15.70 5.46
C ARG A 84 3.34 -15.07 5.94
N GLN A 85 2.35 -14.99 5.06
CA GLN A 85 1.03 -14.49 5.41
C GLN A 85 0.28 -15.41 6.38
N THR A 86 0.31 -16.73 6.17
CA THR A 86 -0.35 -17.67 7.10
C THR A 86 0.36 -17.72 8.44
N GLU A 87 1.70 -17.65 8.45
CA GLU A 87 2.52 -17.53 9.66
C GLU A 87 2.20 -16.23 10.42
N TYR A 88 2.12 -15.10 9.71
CA TYR A 88 1.71 -13.82 10.29
C TYR A 88 0.35 -13.94 10.99
N LEU A 89 -0.66 -14.45 10.29
CA LEU A 89 -2.03 -14.56 10.80
C LEU A 89 -2.12 -15.49 12.02
N ARG A 90 -1.42 -16.63 11.99
CA ARG A 90 -1.36 -17.57 13.11
C ARG A 90 -0.59 -17.01 14.31
N GLY A 91 0.41 -16.17 14.07
CA GLY A 91 1.23 -15.55 15.11
C GLY A 91 0.63 -14.29 15.74
N LEU A 92 -0.54 -13.83 15.30
CA LEU A 92 -1.15 -12.60 15.82
C LEU A 92 -1.43 -12.71 17.34
N PRO A 93 -1.13 -11.66 18.13
CA PRO A 93 -1.50 -11.64 19.54
C PRO A 93 -3.02 -11.78 19.73
N PRO A 94 -3.51 -12.43 20.81
CA PRO A 94 -4.94 -12.67 21.01
C PRO A 94 -5.82 -11.41 20.96
N ALA A 95 -5.30 -10.27 21.42
CA ALA A 95 -6.01 -8.98 21.37
C ALA A 95 -6.18 -8.41 19.95
N VAL A 96 -5.36 -8.87 19.00
CA VAL A 96 -5.32 -8.40 17.60
C VAL A 96 -6.11 -9.33 16.68
N GLN A 97 -6.13 -10.64 16.98
CA GLN A 97 -6.82 -11.66 16.18
C GLN A 97 -8.25 -11.29 15.74
N PRO A 98 -9.11 -10.67 16.58
CA PRO A 98 -10.47 -10.31 16.17
C PRO A 98 -10.57 -9.38 14.96
N TYR A 99 -9.50 -8.66 14.62
CA TYR A 99 -9.49 -7.70 13.51
C TYR A 99 -9.07 -8.32 12.16
N PHE A 100 -8.62 -9.58 12.14
CA PHE A 100 -8.05 -10.25 10.97
C PHE A 100 -8.75 -11.59 10.69
N PRO A 101 -8.64 -12.16 9.48
CA PRO A 101 -9.09 -13.52 9.22
C PRO A 101 -8.23 -14.55 9.97
N MET A 102 -8.82 -15.67 10.36
CA MET A 102 -8.12 -16.79 10.95
C MET A 102 -7.80 -17.85 9.90
N VAL A 103 -6.57 -18.35 9.88
CA VAL A 103 -6.18 -19.50 9.05
C VAL A 103 -6.82 -20.76 9.62
N LEU A 104 -7.57 -21.47 8.80
CA LEU A 104 -8.30 -22.68 9.15
C LEU A 104 -7.52 -23.94 8.78
N ASP A 105 -7.00 -23.96 7.56
CA ASP A 105 -6.26 -25.10 6.99
C ASP A 105 -5.22 -24.59 5.99
N GLN A 106 -4.15 -25.35 5.77
CA GLN A 106 -3.19 -25.07 4.71
C GLN A 106 -2.54 -26.37 4.22
N PHE A 107 -2.22 -26.41 2.92
CA PHE A 107 -1.45 -27.49 2.34
C PHE A 107 -0.69 -27.01 1.11
N GLU A 108 0.34 -27.78 0.76
CA GLU A 108 1.17 -27.55 -0.42
C GLU A 108 1.07 -28.77 -1.33
N ARG A 109 1.12 -28.56 -2.64
CA ARG A 109 1.14 -29.66 -3.61
C ARG A 109 1.95 -29.30 -4.85
N GLN A 110 2.48 -30.34 -5.48
CA GLN A 110 3.11 -30.25 -6.80
C GLN A 110 2.09 -30.61 -7.88
N VAL A 111 1.93 -29.74 -8.90
CA VAL A 111 1.06 -29.96 -10.05
C VAL A 111 1.89 -29.82 -11.34
N GLY A 112 2.37 -30.96 -11.85
CA GLY A 112 3.35 -30.96 -12.93
C GLY A 112 4.67 -30.33 -12.45
N GLU A 113 5.16 -29.32 -13.16
CA GLU A 113 6.37 -28.58 -12.77
C GLU A 113 6.09 -27.44 -11.77
N HIS A 114 4.81 -27.09 -11.56
CA HIS A 114 4.44 -25.96 -10.72
C HIS A 114 4.15 -26.38 -9.28
N HIS A 115 4.58 -25.54 -8.35
CA HIS A 115 4.24 -25.65 -6.94
C HIS A 115 3.03 -24.77 -6.58
N GLU A 116 2.16 -25.28 -5.71
CA GLU A 116 0.99 -24.56 -5.22
C GLU A 116 0.96 -24.54 -3.69
N PHE A 117 0.75 -23.35 -3.12
CA PHE A 117 0.43 -23.16 -1.71
C PHE A 117 -1.04 -22.76 -1.59
N ILE A 118 -1.81 -23.56 -0.85
CA ILE A 118 -3.25 -23.38 -0.72
C ILE A 118 -3.60 -23.26 0.76
N TYR A 119 -4.39 -22.26 1.12
CA TYR A 119 -4.87 -22.13 2.49
C TYR A 119 -6.32 -21.62 2.56
N ASP A 120 -7.02 -22.12 3.57
CA ASP A 120 -8.37 -21.72 3.93
C ASP A 120 -8.31 -20.74 5.09
N MET A 121 -9.14 -19.70 5.03
CA MET A 121 -9.31 -18.73 6.10
C MET A 121 -10.79 -18.42 6.34
N THR A 122 -11.10 -17.86 7.51
CA THR A 122 -12.45 -17.39 7.83
C THR A 122 -12.87 -16.28 6.88
N PHE A 123 -14.11 -16.31 6.42
CA PHE A 123 -14.71 -15.20 5.70
C PHE A 123 -14.85 -13.97 6.60
N VAL A 124 -14.44 -12.80 6.09
CA VAL A 124 -14.62 -11.52 6.76
C VAL A 124 -15.76 -10.77 6.07
N PRO A 125 -16.91 -10.56 6.75
CA PRO A 125 -18.04 -9.86 6.15
C PRO A 125 -17.76 -8.37 5.98
N GLY A 126 -18.58 -7.72 5.14
CA GLY A 126 -18.56 -6.28 4.92
C GLY A 126 -18.10 -5.87 3.52
N ILE A 127 -18.05 -4.55 3.31
CA ILE A 127 -17.67 -3.92 2.05
C ILE A 127 -16.26 -3.32 2.17
N GLU A 128 -15.49 -3.39 1.08
CA GLU A 128 -14.20 -2.70 0.99
C GLU A 128 -14.39 -1.19 1.02
N ILE A 129 -13.45 -0.45 1.61
CA ILE A 129 -13.52 1.01 1.64
C ILE A 129 -13.54 1.59 0.23
N SER A 130 -12.69 1.10 -0.68
CA SER A 130 -12.66 1.56 -2.08
C SER A 130 -14.02 1.35 -2.76
N ARG A 131 -14.63 0.18 -2.57
CA ARG A 131 -15.95 -0.16 -3.11
C ARG A 131 -17.06 0.69 -2.48
N PHE A 132 -17.03 0.91 -1.16
CA PHE A 132 -17.96 1.79 -0.46
C PHE A 132 -17.90 3.22 -1.02
N ILE A 133 -16.69 3.76 -1.17
CA ILE A 133 -16.47 5.10 -1.72
C ILE A 133 -17.00 5.19 -3.15
N ARG A 134 -16.70 4.21 -4.00
CA ARG A 134 -17.16 4.14 -5.40
C ARG A 134 -18.69 4.10 -5.51
N GLN A 135 -19.34 3.31 -4.67
CA GLN A 135 -20.79 3.08 -4.72
C GLN A 135 -21.60 4.22 -4.09
N HIS A 136 -21.16 4.73 -2.93
CA HIS A 136 -21.95 5.66 -2.13
C HIS A 136 -21.48 7.11 -2.21
N ARG A 137 -20.27 7.35 -2.72
CA ARG A 137 -19.68 8.70 -2.89
C ARG A 137 -19.83 9.58 -1.64
N PRO A 138 -19.42 9.09 -0.45
CA PRO A 138 -19.55 9.83 0.80
C PRO A 138 -18.78 11.16 0.72
N PRO A 139 -19.22 12.21 1.43
CA PRO A 139 -18.48 13.46 1.49
C PRO A 139 -17.04 13.26 1.99
N ALA A 140 -16.08 14.03 1.45
CA ALA A 140 -14.66 13.92 1.79
C ALA A 140 -14.37 13.96 3.30
N ARG A 141 -15.15 14.75 4.05
CA ARG A 141 -15.02 14.81 5.52
C ARG A 141 -15.32 13.49 6.21
N ILE A 142 -16.34 12.76 5.74
CA ILE A 142 -16.72 11.44 6.29
C ILE A 142 -15.61 10.43 5.99
N VAL A 143 -15.02 10.46 4.79
CA VAL A 143 -13.89 9.61 4.43
C VAL A 143 -12.67 9.92 5.31
N ALA A 144 -12.35 11.20 5.54
CA ALA A 144 -11.23 11.58 6.40
C ALA A 144 -11.42 11.13 7.85
N LEU A 145 -12.65 11.13 8.37
CA LEU A 145 -12.97 10.59 9.71
C LEU A 145 -12.85 9.07 9.77
N LEU A 146 -13.33 8.38 8.72
CA LEU A 146 -13.12 6.94 8.57
C LEU A 146 -11.61 6.61 8.60
N TYR A 147 -10.79 7.37 7.85
CA TYR A 147 -9.33 7.18 7.87
C TYR A 147 -8.74 7.44 9.26
N SER A 148 -9.18 8.48 9.94
CA SER A 148 -8.73 8.75 11.31
C SER A 148 -9.08 7.61 12.28
N GLU A 149 -10.27 7.02 12.20
CA GLU A 149 -10.63 5.84 13.00
C GLU A 149 -9.85 4.58 12.63
N ILE A 150 -9.49 4.38 11.35
CA ILE A 150 -8.60 3.30 10.92
C ILE A 150 -7.21 3.47 11.54
N PHE A 151 -6.63 4.67 11.47
CA PHE A 151 -5.31 4.93 12.03
C PHE A 151 -5.30 4.83 13.56
N ARG A 152 -6.37 5.29 14.21
CA ARG A 152 -6.55 5.13 15.65
C ARG A 152 -6.62 3.64 16.03
N LEU A 153 -7.39 2.85 15.29
CA LEU A 153 -7.49 1.41 15.50
C LEU A 153 -6.13 0.72 15.33
N LEU A 154 -5.41 1.01 14.24
CA LEU A 154 -4.08 0.47 13.98
C LEU A 154 -3.10 0.83 15.10
N ARG A 155 -3.02 2.11 15.49
CA ARG A 155 -2.16 2.57 16.59
C ARG A 155 -2.48 1.84 17.89
N ASP A 156 -3.75 1.85 18.29
CA ASP A 156 -4.17 1.39 19.63
C ASP A 156 -4.19 -0.13 19.76
N LYS A 157 -4.47 -0.86 18.66
CA LYS A 157 -4.71 -2.31 18.69
C LYS A 157 -3.65 -3.12 17.95
N VAL A 158 -2.93 -2.56 16.98
CA VAL A 158 -1.97 -3.31 16.16
C VAL A 158 -0.54 -2.88 16.50
N HIS A 159 -0.21 -1.61 16.28
CA HIS A 159 1.14 -1.05 16.45
C HIS A 159 1.60 -1.03 17.92
N ALA A 160 0.68 -1.16 18.87
CA ALA A 160 1.00 -1.33 20.29
C ALA A 160 1.75 -2.65 20.60
N HIS A 161 1.78 -3.60 19.66
CA HIS A 161 2.40 -4.91 19.84
C HIS A 161 3.74 -5.05 19.12
N ARG A 162 4.60 -5.94 19.64
CA ARG A 162 5.92 -6.29 19.08
C ARG A 162 6.84 -5.08 18.86
N ARG A 163 6.71 -4.06 19.72
CA ARG A 163 7.53 -2.86 19.64
C ARG A 163 9.00 -3.17 19.94
N ARG A 164 9.90 -2.72 19.08
CA ARG A 164 11.35 -2.93 19.21
C ARG A 164 12.13 -1.82 18.50
N VAL A 165 13.37 -1.61 18.91
CA VAL A 165 14.31 -0.77 18.16
C VAL A 165 14.91 -1.61 17.03
N PRO A 166 14.94 -1.14 15.77
CA PRO A 166 15.62 -1.85 14.69
C PRO A 166 17.13 -1.91 14.92
N ASN A 167 17.76 -3.04 14.61
CA ASN A 167 19.20 -3.25 14.77
C ASN A 167 20.04 -2.80 13.55
N GLY A 168 19.41 -2.19 12.53
CA GLY A 168 20.08 -1.76 11.29
C GLY A 168 19.34 -0.62 10.58
N PRO A 169 19.91 -0.08 9.49
CA PRO A 169 19.33 1.03 8.75
C PRO A 169 18.09 0.58 7.98
N THR A 170 16.93 0.95 8.48
CA THR A 170 15.65 0.59 7.86
C THR A 170 15.49 1.29 6.52
N ILE A 171 15.98 2.53 6.41
CA ILE A 171 15.81 3.34 5.21
C ILE A 171 16.49 2.71 4.00
N GLU A 172 17.74 2.31 4.16
CA GLU A 172 18.50 1.67 3.10
C GLU A 172 17.89 0.32 2.71
N ALA A 173 17.68 -0.57 3.68
CA ALA A 173 17.28 -1.95 3.43
C ALA A 173 15.80 -2.09 2.99
N SER A 174 14.87 -1.36 3.61
CA SER A 174 13.44 -1.51 3.32
C SER A 174 12.93 -0.62 2.19
N TYR A 175 13.63 0.48 1.88
CA TYR A 175 13.11 1.48 0.94
C TYR A 175 14.06 1.81 -0.22
N LEU A 176 15.28 2.30 0.03
CA LEU A 176 16.13 2.81 -1.06
C LEU A 176 16.62 1.69 -1.99
N THR A 177 17.24 0.64 -1.45
CA THR A 177 17.68 -0.52 -2.23
C THR A 177 16.51 -1.23 -2.91
N LYS A 178 15.35 -1.24 -2.26
CA LYS A 178 14.11 -1.82 -2.78
C LYS A 178 13.60 -1.05 -4.00
N ILE A 179 13.69 0.28 -4.01
CA ILE A 179 13.36 1.10 -5.19
C ILE A 179 14.27 0.72 -6.35
N GLU A 180 15.59 0.71 -6.14
CA GLU A 180 16.57 0.41 -7.20
C GLU A 180 16.32 -0.97 -7.80
N SER A 181 16.19 -1.97 -6.93
CA SER A 181 15.94 -3.35 -7.32
C SER A 181 14.64 -3.48 -8.12
N ARG A 182 13.56 -2.79 -7.71
CA ARG A 182 12.27 -2.86 -8.39
C ARG A 182 12.23 -2.07 -9.69
N LEU A 183 12.96 -0.96 -9.80
CA LEU A 183 13.09 -0.25 -11.07
C LEU A 183 13.98 -1.00 -12.06
N ALA A 184 15.03 -1.68 -11.59
CA ALA A 184 15.82 -2.58 -12.43
C ALA A 184 14.95 -3.72 -12.98
N LEU A 185 14.09 -4.32 -12.15
CA LEU A 185 13.10 -5.29 -12.60
C LEU A 185 12.10 -4.69 -13.60
N ALA A 186 11.64 -3.45 -13.37
CA ALA A 186 10.76 -2.77 -14.30
C ALA A 186 11.43 -2.56 -15.67
N ALA A 187 12.70 -2.14 -15.68
CA ALA A 187 13.51 -1.95 -16.87
C ALA A 187 13.73 -3.26 -17.64
N SER A 188 14.00 -4.38 -16.94
CA SER A 188 14.16 -5.68 -17.59
C SER A 188 12.85 -6.24 -18.13
N THR A 189 11.72 -5.90 -17.49
CA THR A 189 10.39 -6.40 -17.86
C THR A 189 9.81 -5.63 -19.04
N ALA A 190 9.93 -4.31 -19.05
CA ALA A 190 9.38 -3.42 -20.08
C ALA A 190 10.42 -2.36 -20.51
N PRO A 191 11.51 -2.78 -21.19
CA PRO A 191 12.65 -1.92 -21.52
C PRO A 191 12.35 -0.73 -22.45
N LEU A 192 11.28 -0.75 -23.23
CA LEU A 192 10.85 0.38 -24.06
C LEU A 192 10.15 1.45 -23.21
N THR A 193 9.32 1.02 -22.25
CA THR A 193 8.60 1.90 -21.33
C THR A 193 9.52 2.45 -20.24
N PHE A 194 10.24 1.57 -19.54
CA PHE A 194 11.19 1.88 -18.47
C PHE A 194 12.62 1.88 -19.02
N ASN A 195 12.82 2.66 -20.08
CA ASN A 195 14.10 2.73 -20.79
C ASN A 195 15.17 3.49 -20.00
N GLU A 196 16.41 3.37 -20.47
CA GLU A 196 17.57 4.06 -19.89
C GLU A 196 17.37 5.57 -19.83
N GLN A 197 16.80 6.19 -20.87
CA GLN A 197 16.60 7.65 -20.92
C GLN A 197 15.66 8.16 -19.82
N LEU A 198 14.67 7.37 -19.41
CA LEU A 198 13.82 7.69 -18.26
C LEU A 198 14.56 7.44 -16.93
N LEU A 199 15.19 6.28 -16.80
CA LEU A 199 15.69 5.81 -15.50
C LEU A 199 17.05 6.40 -15.10
N SER A 200 17.88 6.81 -16.07
CA SER A 200 19.20 7.40 -15.81
C SER A 200 19.20 8.93 -15.82
N ALA A 201 18.13 9.56 -16.32
CA ALA A 201 18.04 11.02 -16.33
C ALA A 201 18.12 11.58 -14.91
N GLU A 202 18.88 12.66 -14.73
CA GLU A 202 18.99 13.36 -13.44
C GLU A 202 17.67 14.05 -13.05
N HIS A 203 16.90 14.48 -14.05
CA HIS A 203 15.67 15.24 -13.88
C HIS A 203 14.55 14.69 -14.75
N VAL A 204 13.31 14.92 -14.31
CA VAL A 204 12.09 14.58 -15.04
C VAL A 204 11.08 15.71 -14.90
N ILE A 205 10.33 16.00 -15.97
CA ILE A 205 9.26 16.99 -15.95
C ILE A 205 7.95 16.27 -15.71
N ILE A 206 7.23 16.58 -14.62
CA ILE A 206 5.93 15.97 -14.34
C ILE A 206 4.88 17.05 -14.16
N ASN A 207 3.84 17.03 -15.00
CA ASN A 207 2.79 18.05 -15.04
C ASN A 207 3.38 19.48 -15.11
N GLY A 208 4.43 19.65 -15.92
CA GLY A 208 5.13 20.93 -16.11
C GLY A 208 6.11 21.33 -14.99
N ARG A 209 6.24 20.52 -13.93
CA ARG A 209 7.21 20.78 -12.85
C ARG A 209 8.52 20.05 -13.11
N TRP A 210 9.63 20.77 -13.06
CA TRP A 210 10.98 20.22 -13.11
C TRP A 210 11.34 19.60 -11.75
N LEU A 211 11.61 18.30 -11.71
CA LEU A 211 11.83 17.55 -10.48
C LEU A 211 13.13 16.73 -10.59
N LYS A 212 13.83 16.52 -9.46
CA LYS A 212 14.91 15.54 -9.40
C LYS A 212 14.32 14.16 -9.68
N ASN A 213 14.98 13.38 -10.52
CA ASN A 213 14.56 12.04 -10.82
C ASN A 213 15.15 11.02 -9.81
N VAL A 214 14.78 9.75 -9.92
CA VAL A 214 15.08 8.73 -8.92
C VAL A 214 16.57 8.63 -8.56
N PRO A 215 17.53 8.52 -9.51
CA PRO A 215 18.94 8.41 -9.14
C PRO A 215 19.43 9.60 -8.31
N ALA A 216 19.09 10.82 -8.74
CA ALA A 216 19.46 12.06 -8.04
C ALA A 216 18.78 12.18 -6.67
N LEU A 217 17.53 11.71 -6.55
CA LEU A 217 16.81 11.65 -5.27
C LEU A 217 17.49 10.69 -4.29
N LEU A 218 17.74 9.44 -4.71
CA LEU A 218 18.37 8.43 -3.86
C LEU A 218 19.77 8.86 -3.41
N CYS A 219 20.54 9.49 -4.31
CA CYS A 219 21.83 10.10 -3.97
C CYS A 219 21.68 11.15 -2.86
N ALA A 220 20.76 12.11 -3.03
CA ALA A 220 20.53 13.17 -2.04
C ALA A 220 20.10 12.62 -0.66
N TYR A 221 19.31 11.54 -0.62
CA TYR A 221 18.93 10.90 0.64
C TYR A 221 20.10 10.21 1.35
N ARG A 222 21.01 9.59 0.58
CA ARG A 222 22.17 8.86 1.13
C ARG A 222 23.32 9.78 1.54
N GLU A 223 23.51 10.91 0.87
CA GLU A 223 24.63 11.83 1.13
C GLU A 223 24.52 12.61 2.45
N SER A 224 23.38 12.55 3.14
CA SER A 224 23.12 13.33 4.35
C SER A 224 22.77 12.45 5.55
N ASP A 225 23.72 12.27 6.46
CA ASP A 225 23.49 11.64 7.77
C ASP A 225 22.36 12.32 8.55
N LEU A 226 22.15 13.62 8.32
CA LEU A 226 21.07 14.37 8.94
C LEU A 226 19.71 13.91 8.42
N PHE A 227 19.58 13.66 7.12
CA PHE A 227 18.35 13.13 6.53
C PHE A 227 18.10 11.70 6.99
N ALA A 228 19.13 10.85 7.00
CA ALA A 228 19.03 9.50 7.54
C ALA A 228 18.49 9.50 8.98
N ARG A 229 19.04 10.33 9.88
CA ARG A 229 18.54 10.45 11.27
C ARG A 229 17.10 10.91 11.39
N VAL A 230 16.60 11.68 10.43
CA VAL A 230 15.22 12.20 10.42
C VAL A 230 14.26 11.16 9.85
N LEU A 231 14.71 10.38 8.86
CA LEU A 231 13.88 9.40 8.18
C LEU A 231 13.84 8.05 8.90
N GLU A 232 14.92 7.64 9.57
CA GLU A 232 14.99 6.35 10.26
C GLU A 232 13.93 6.23 11.37
N PRO A 233 13.08 5.17 11.34
CA PRO A 233 12.15 4.90 12.42
C PRO A 233 12.88 4.59 13.72
N ARG A 234 12.46 5.21 14.82
CA ARG A 234 13.00 4.87 16.15
C ARG A 234 12.59 3.50 16.65
N PHE A 235 11.45 3.00 16.16
CA PHE A 235 10.93 1.70 16.54
C PHE A 235 10.18 1.05 15.39
N HIS A 236 10.23 -0.27 15.34
CA HIS A 236 9.33 -1.12 14.58
C HIS A 236 8.24 -1.66 15.49
N SER A 237 7.11 -2.02 14.91
CA SER A 237 5.96 -2.63 15.58
C SER A 237 5.29 -3.67 14.69
N LEU A 238 4.33 -4.42 15.24
CA LEU A 238 3.42 -5.19 14.40
C LEU A 238 2.68 -4.24 13.46
N VAL A 239 2.76 -4.46 12.15
CA VAL A 239 2.05 -3.67 11.13
C VAL A 239 1.12 -4.56 10.32
N MET A 240 0.07 -3.97 9.74
CA MET A 240 -0.78 -4.67 8.78
C MET A 240 -0.08 -4.84 7.43
N GLY A 241 0.72 -3.84 7.02
CA GLY A 241 1.64 -3.89 5.87
C GLY A 241 0.99 -3.65 4.51
N ASP A 242 -0.33 -3.70 4.38
CA ASP A 242 -1.01 -3.41 3.12
C ASP A 242 -2.39 -2.77 3.29
N THR A 243 -2.45 -1.67 4.04
CA THR A 243 -3.69 -0.96 4.39
C THR A 243 -4.33 -0.18 3.24
N ASN A 244 -4.15 -0.64 2.00
CA ASN A 244 -4.90 -0.13 0.86
C ASN A 244 -6.41 -0.24 1.14
N THR A 245 -7.20 0.66 0.57
CA THR A 245 -8.65 0.74 0.82
C THR A 245 -9.43 -0.51 0.39
N GLU A 246 -8.86 -1.36 -0.47
CA GLU A 246 -9.37 -2.69 -0.85
C GLU A 246 -9.09 -3.79 0.18
N ASN A 247 -8.17 -3.56 1.12
CA ASN A 247 -7.78 -4.51 2.16
C ASN A 247 -8.38 -4.18 3.53
N ILE A 248 -9.33 -3.24 3.58
CA ILE A 248 -10.04 -2.86 4.81
C ILE A 248 -11.54 -3.01 4.56
N LYS A 249 -12.21 -3.77 5.42
CA LYS A 249 -13.66 -4.03 5.36
C LYS A 249 -14.40 -3.19 6.40
N ILE A 250 -15.57 -2.72 6.01
CA ILE A 250 -16.58 -2.09 6.86
C ILE A 250 -17.74 -3.09 6.98
N GLY A 251 -17.94 -3.67 8.17
CA GLY A 251 -19.07 -4.58 8.42
C GLY A 251 -20.40 -3.83 8.51
N ASN A 252 -20.39 -2.64 9.11
CA ASN A 252 -21.57 -1.80 9.27
C ASN A 252 -21.38 -0.41 8.64
N THR A 253 -21.97 -0.20 7.47
CA THR A 253 -21.90 1.08 6.74
C THR A 253 -22.92 2.11 7.19
N ALA A 254 -23.91 1.72 8.00
CA ALA A 254 -25.01 2.59 8.36
C ALA A 254 -24.55 3.92 9.00
N PRO A 255 -23.55 3.95 9.91
CA PRO A 255 -23.06 5.21 10.47
C PRO A 255 -22.49 6.14 9.38
N LEU A 256 -21.75 5.62 8.41
CA LEU A 256 -21.13 6.42 7.35
C LEU A 256 -22.14 7.06 6.37
N LEU A 257 -23.33 6.48 6.27
CA LEU A 257 -24.40 6.94 5.37
C LEU A 257 -25.41 7.86 6.05
N ARG A 258 -25.32 8.06 7.37
CA ARG A 258 -26.19 8.97 8.10
C ARG A 258 -25.89 10.43 7.71
N ARG A 259 -26.94 11.25 7.73
CA ARG A 259 -26.78 12.70 7.63
C ARG A 259 -26.42 13.26 9.01
N TYR A 260 -25.28 13.92 9.08
CA TYR A 260 -24.80 14.58 10.28
C TYR A 260 -24.88 16.09 10.09
N ASN A 261 -25.62 16.77 10.97
CA ASN A 261 -25.74 18.24 10.96
C ASN A 261 -24.41 18.91 11.32
N GLN A 262 -23.68 18.30 12.25
CA GLN A 262 -22.33 18.68 12.63
C GLN A 262 -21.50 17.41 12.79
N VAL A 263 -20.25 17.50 12.34
CA VAL A 263 -19.28 16.44 12.44
C VAL A 263 -18.01 17.05 13.02
N SER A 264 -17.33 16.35 13.92
CA SER A 264 -16.07 16.80 14.53
C SER A 264 -15.06 15.67 14.56
N PHE A 265 -13.78 15.99 14.42
CA PHE A 265 -12.70 15.04 14.68
C PHE A 265 -12.45 14.85 16.18
N GLU A 266 -12.84 15.78 17.05
CA GLU A 266 -12.74 15.58 18.49
C GLU A 266 -13.78 14.55 18.97
N HIS A 267 -14.98 14.63 18.42
CA HIS A 267 -16.12 13.76 18.72
C HIS A 267 -16.71 13.20 17.42
N PRO A 268 -16.06 12.18 16.80
CA PRO A 268 -16.58 11.60 15.58
C PRO A 268 -17.91 10.91 15.88
N PRO A 269 -18.79 10.87 14.89
CA PRO A 269 -20.13 10.33 15.09
C PRO A 269 -20.20 8.80 14.93
N PHE A 270 -19.04 8.14 14.85
CA PHE A 270 -18.89 6.70 14.79
C PHE A 270 -17.51 6.28 15.31
N THR A 271 -17.40 5.03 15.78
CA THR A 271 -16.12 4.40 16.14
C THR A 271 -15.76 3.25 15.21
N ALA A 272 -14.50 2.83 15.24
CA ALA A 272 -14.03 1.62 14.53
C ALA A 272 -14.84 0.35 14.88
N GLU A 273 -15.29 0.23 16.14
CA GLU A 273 -16.11 -0.87 16.62
C GLU A 273 -17.52 -0.83 16.04
N GLU A 274 -18.18 0.33 16.02
CA GLU A 274 -19.51 0.50 15.43
C GLU A 274 -19.53 0.25 13.91
N LEU A 275 -18.42 0.56 13.24
CA LEU A 275 -18.20 0.29 11.82
C LEU A 275 -17.82 -1.18 11.54
N GLU A 276 -17.50 -1.94 12.59
CA GLU A 276 -17.00 -3.31 12.52
C GLU A 276 -15.77 -3.41 11.60
N LEU A 277 -14.80 -2.50 11.75
CA LEU A 277 -13.62 -2.46 10.89
C LEU A 277 -12.79 -3.75 11.03
N ARG A 278 -12.39 -4.30 9.88
CA ARG A 278 -11.54 -5.50 9.77
C ARG A 278 -10.51 -5.32 8.67
N PHE A 279 -9.38 -6.01 8.81
CA PHE A 279 -8.27 -5.98 7.86
C PHE A 279 -8.16 -7.31 7.12
N LEU A 280 -7.77 -7.24 5.85
CA LEU A 280 -7.59 -8.36 4.95
C LEU A 280 -6.21 -8.32 4.33
N ASP A 281 -5.73 -9.47 3.89
CA ASP A 281 -4.46 -9.57 3.16
C ASP A 281 -3.26 -8.90 3.85
N PRO A 282 -3.04 -9.10 5.18
CA PRO A 282 -1.88 -8.49 5.81
C PRO A 282 -0.61 -9.00 5.14
N ARG A 283 0.34 -8.09 4.94
CA ARG A 283 1.64 -8.43 4.40
C ARG A 283 2.63 -8.45 5.54
N ALA A 284 3.24 -9.61 5.74
CA ALA A 284 4.49 -9.72 6.47
C ALA A 284 5.58 -9.00 5.64
N ILE A 285 5.64 -7.68 5.77
CA ILE A 285 6.77 -6.87 5.29
C ILE A 285 7.80 -6.75 6.42
N GLY A 286 7.78 -7.68 7.39
CA GLY A 286 8.63 -7.58 8.57
C GLY A 286 10.07 -7.34 8.14
N PHE A 287 10.66 -6.29 8.69
CA PHE A 287 12.03 -5.90 8.40
C PHE A 287 12.94 -7.13 8.63
N HIS A 288 13.67 -7.54 7.59
CA HIS A 288 14.58 -8.67 7.66
C HIS A 288 15.90 -8.20 8.28
N GLU A 289 16.11 -8.53 9.55
CA GLU A 289 17.41 -8.32 10.18
C GLU A 289 18.24 -9.59 10.02
N ASN A 290 19.39 -9.49 9.36
CA ASN A 290 20.28 -10.62 9.09
C ASN A 290 19.56 -11.81 8.42
N GLY A 291 18.58 -11.52 7.56
CA GLY A 291 17.79 -12.51 6.84
C GLY A 291 16.61 -13.13 7.63
N ILE A 292 16.39 -12.71 8.88
CA ILE A 292 15.29 -13.21 9.72
C ILE A 292 14.16 -12.18 9.75
N ASP A 293 12.94 -12.61 9.42
CA ASP A 293 11.74 -11.79 9.57
C ASP A 293 11.50 -11.51 11.06
N SER A 294 11.60 -10.23 11.43
CA SER A 294 11.41 -9.78 12.81
C SER A 294 9.94 -9.76 13.25
N GLY A 295 8.99 -9.94 12.31
CA GLY A 295 7.56 -9.83 12.55
C GLY A 295 7.11 -8.42 12.93
N ALA A 296 7.97 -7.42 12.71
CA ALA A 296 7.76 -6.01 13.00
C ALA A 296 8.36 -5.12 11.89
N ASP A 297 7.75 -3.97 11.63
CA ASP A 297 8.18 -3.02 10.60
C ASP A 297 7.82 -1.57 11.02
N ASP A 298 8.14 -0.59 10.18
CA ASP A 298 7.77 0.81 10.38
C ASP A 298 6.24 1.00 10.36
N PRO A 299 5.59 1.41 11.47
CA PRO A 299 4.15 1.68 11.50
C PRO A 299 3.70 2.80 10.54
N MET A 300 4.61 3.67 10.09
CA MET A 300 4.31 4.69 9.09
C MET A 300 3.84 4.09 7.76
N TYR A 301 4.23 2.84 7.49
CA TYR A 301 3.85 2.08 6.29
C TYR A 301 2.32 1.88 6.18
N ASP A 302 1.61 1.86 7.31
CA ASP A 302 0.16 1.61 7.34
C ASP A 302 -0.69 2.87 7.02
N ASN A 303 -0.07 3.99 6.64
CA ASN A 303 -0.79 5.20 6.23
C ASN A 303 -1.37 5.16 4.80
N LYS A 304 -1.46 3.96 4.19
CA LYS A 304 -1.91 3.82 2.80
C LYS A 304 -3.30 4.37 2.47
N PRO A 305 -4.30 4.49 3.37
CA PRO A 305 -5.54 5.21 3.02
C PRO A 305 -5.29 6.64 2.47
N TRP A 306 -4.23 7.32 2.92
CA TRP A 306 -3.80 8.59 2.31
C TRP A 306 -3.09 8.41 0.96
N HIS A 307 -2.36 7.31 0.75
CA HIS A 307 -1.83 6.90 -0.56
C HIS A 307 -2.95 6.66 -1.58
N ASN A 308 -4.02 5.97 -1.19
CA ASN A 308 -5.22 5.73 -2.00
C ASN A 308 -5.91 7.03 -2.43
N SER A 309 -5.96 8.01 -1.54
CA SER A 309 -6.70 9.27 -1.75
C SER A 309 -5.82 10.43 -2.22
N LEU A 310 -4.92 10.95 -1.37
CA LEU A 310 -4.02 12.08 -1.70
C LEU A 310 -3.00 11.71 -2.77
N GLY A 311 -2.51 10.47 -2.75
CA GLY A 311 -1.60 9.95 -3.76
C GLY A 311 -2.30 9.52 -5.06
N ASN A 312 -3.63 9.60 -5.13
CA ASN A 312 -4.43 9.18 -6.28
C ASN A 312 -4.34 7.68 -6.63
N TYR A 313 -3.83 6.82 -5.75
CA TYR A 313 -3.63 5.41 -6.08
C TYR A 313 -4.93 4.71 -6.49
N ASP A 314 -6.08 4.98 -5.87
CA ASP A 314 -7.36 4.36 -6.30
C ASP A 314 -7.76 4.79 -7.72
N GLN A 315 -7.44 6.02 -8.10
CA GLN A 315 -7.69 6.52 -9.45
C GLN A 315 -6.73 5.91 -10.47
N ILE A 316 -5.45 5.75 -10.11
CA ILE A 316 -4.46 5.07 -10.95
C ILE A 316 -4.82 3.59 -11.10
N HIS A 317 -5.12 2.92 -10.00
CA HIS A 317 -5.46 1.49 -9.97
C HIS A 317 -6.77 1.20 -10.72
N GLY A 318 -7.75 2.09 -10.62
CA GLY A 318 -9.00 2.05 -11.39
C GLY A 318 -8.93 2.59 -12.81
N GLU A 319 -7.74 2.95 -13.32
CA GLU A 319 -7.52 3.54 -14.65
C GLU A 319 -8.39 4.78 -14.96
N HIS A 320 -8.58 5.65 -13.97
CA HIS A 320 -9.29 6.91 -14.10
C HIS A 320 -8.35 8.09 -14.38
N PHE A 321 -7.46 7.93 -15.34
CA PHE A 321 -6.50 8.95 -15.75
C PHE A 321 -6.01 8.74 -17.18
N ASP A 322 -5.58 9.85 -17.78
CA ASP A 322 -4.80 9.86 -19.02
C ASP A 322 -3.33 10.15 -18.72
N LEU A 323 -2.43 9.55 -19.50
CA LEU A 323 -0.99 9.76 -19.40
C LEU A 323 -0.35 9.95 -20.77
N GLU A 324 0.43 11.01 -20.89
CA GLU A 324 1.36 11.25 -22.00
C GLU A 324 2.79 11.14 -21.48
N PHE A 325 3.64 10.41 -22.19
CA PHE A 325 5.08 10.36 -21.97
C PHE A 325 5.80 10.81 -23.24
N PHE A 326 6.71 11.77 -23.10
CA PHE A 326 7.45 12.37 -24.19
C PHE A 326 8.78 12.93 -23.68
N PHE A 327 9.60 13.48 -24.58
CA PHE A 327 10.84 14.16 -24.23
C PHE A 327 10.74 15.65 -24.55
N SER A 328 11.08 16.51 -23.59
CA SER A 328 11.17 17.96 -23.76
C SER A 328 12.63 18.37 -23.72
N ALA A 329 13.18 18.78 -24.87
CA ALA A 329 14.60 19.12 -25.01
C ALA A 329 15.54 18.03 -24.44
N GLY A 330 15.23 16.75 -24.67
CA GLY A 330 16.01 15.61 -24.17
C GLY A 330 15.71 15.19 -22.73
N THR A 331 14.89 15.93 -21.98
CA THR A 331 14.47 15.56 -20.62
C THR A 331 13.17 14.74 -20.67
N PRO A 332 13.08 13.58 -19.99
CA PRO A 332 11.84 12.82 -19.92
C PRO A 332 10.73 13.67 -19.28
N ALA A 333 9.54 13.62 -19.86
CA ALA A 333 8.39 14.40 -19.45
C ALA A 333 7.12 13.56 -19.41
N MET A 334 6.34 13.73 -18.34
CA MET A 334 5.05 13.06 -18.14
C MET A 334 3.95 14.09 -17.87
N ARG A 335 2.82 13.93 -18.55
CA ARG A 335 1.57 14.64 -18.23
C ARG A 335 0.53 13.62 -17.79
N ILE A 336 0.00 13.80 -16.59
CA ILE A 336 -1.01 12.94 -15.97
C ILE A 336 -2.22 13.80 -15.66
N GLN A 337 -3.36 13.42 -16.23
CA GLN A 337 -4.64 14.08 -16.02
C GLN A 337 -5.64 13.08 -15.44
N PHE A 338 -6.05 13.31 -14.20
CA PHE A 338 -7.08 12.49 -13.55
C PHE A 338 -8.48 12.88 -14.02
N HIS A 339 -9.34 11.88 -14.25
CA HIS A 339 -10.70 12.12 -14.74
C HIS A 339 -11.55 12.82 -13.67
N GLU A 340 -12.10 13.98 -14.00
CA GLU A 340 -12.89 14.79 -13.04
C GLU A 340 -14.14 14.07 -12.52
N HIS A 341 -14.67 13.15 -13.31
CA HIS A 341 -15.86 12.36 -13.03
C HIS A 341 -15.53 10.92 -12.59
N SER A 342 -14.29 10.66 -12.12
CA SER A 342 -13.97 9.35 -11.56
C SER A 342 -14.90 9.03 -10.38
N PRO A 343 -15.22 7.74 -10.14
CA PRO A 343 -16.11 7.36 -9.04
C PRO A 343 -15.60 7.76 -7.66
N TYR A 344 -14.30 8.03 -7.53
CA TYR A 344 -13.64 8.48 -6.31
C TYR A 344 -13.59 10.00 -6.18
N ALA A 345 -13.74 10.76 -7.28
CA ALA A 345 -13.51 12.20 -7.32
C ALA A 345 -14.36 12.97 -6.32
N ALA A 346 -15.65 12.64 -6.17
CA ALA A 346 -16.55 13.32 -5.24
C ALA A 346 -16.09 13.20 -3.78
N SER A 347 -15.53 12.04 -3.42
CA SER A 347 -15.11 11.73 -2.05
C SER A 347 -13.67 12.17 -1.75
N TYR A 348 -12.81 12.29 -2.76
CA TYR A 348 -11.42 12.70 -2.59
C TYR A 348 -11.16 14.17 -2.86
N ARG A 349 -12.02 14.84 -3.64
CA ARG A 349 -11.90 16.27 -3.90
C ARG A 349 -11.98 17.06 -2.58
N GLY A 350 -10.91 17.76 -2.26
CA GLY A 350 -10.81 18.57 -1.04
C GLY A 350 -10.53 17.78 0.24
N ILE A 351 -10.31 16.46 0.17
CA ILE A 351 -10.02 15.63 1.36
C ILE A 351 -8.76 16.10 2.09
N ALA A 352 -7.79 16.64 1.36
CA ALA A 352 -6.54 17.20 1.87
C ALA A 352 -6.75 18.29 2.94
N ARG A 353 -7.89 19.00 2.93
CA ARG A 353 -8.22 20.03 3.93
C ARG A 353 -8.40 19.44 5.33
N TYR A 354 -8.74 18.17 5.43
CA TYR A 354 -8.98 17.47 6.69
C TYR A 354 -7.77 16.66 7.18
N PHE A 355 -6.65 16.70 6.44
CA PHE A 355 -5.46 15.91 6.77
C PHE A 355 -4.96 16.20 8.18
N ALA A 356 -4.70 17.48 8.52
CA ALA A 356 -4.22 17.87 9.84
C ALA A 356 -5.16 17.42 10.98
N GLU A 357 -6.47 17.66 10.86
CA GLU A 357 -7.46 17.25 11.87
C GLU A 357 -7.48 15.71 12.05
N ALA A 358 -7.47 14.97 10.94
CA ALA A 358 -7.47 13.51 10.95
C ALA A 358 -6.21 12.94 11.60
N MET A 359 -5.03 13.47 11.28
CA MET A 359 -3.76 13.02 11.86
C MET A 359 -3.63 13.44 13.33
N ASN A 360 -4.08 14.65 13.68
CA ASN A 360 -4.11 15.12 15.07
C ASN A 360 -4.93 14.19 15.94
N ARG A 361 -6.14 13.81 15.51
CA ARG A 361 -6.96 12.82 16.23
C ARG A 361 -6.28 11.45 16.26
N ALA A 362 -5.87 10.96 15.10
CA ALA A 362 -5.32 9.61 14.94
C ALA A 362 -4.13 9.37 15.86
N TRP A 363 -3.29 10.39 16.07
CA TRP A 363 -2.04 10.31 16.82
C TRP A 363 -1.98 11.18 18.09
N ARG A 364 -3.09 11.83 18.45
CA ARG A 364 -3.21 12.72 19.63
C ARG A 364 -2.16 13.83 19.63
N LEU A 365 -1.89 14.44 18.47
CA LEU A 365 -0.80 15.42 18.29
C LEU A 365 -1.08 16.76 18.99
N ASP A 366 -2.31 17.00 19.42
CA ASP A 366 -2.70 18.11 20.29
C ASP A 366 -2.20 17.96 21.74
N SER A 367 -1.94 16.72 22.17
CA SER A 367 -1.36 16.44 23.48
C SER A 367 0.17 16.63 23.45
N PRO A 368 0.76 17.42 24.37
CA PRO A 368 2.22 17.53 24.47
C PRO A 368 2.88 16.20 24.85
N ASN A 369 2.12 15.27 25.44
CA ASN A 369 2.57 13.92 25.80
C ASN A 369 2.22 12.89 24.73
N SER A 370 1.96 13.31 23.48
CA SER A 370 1.78 12.38 22.37
C SER A 370 3.05 11.55 22.20
N GLU A 371 2.87 10.23 22.14
CA GLU A 371 3.95 9.32 21.83
C GLU A 371 4.66 9.67 20.51
N ILE A 372 3.93 10.19 19.52
CA ILE A 372 4.52 10.58 18.24
C ILE A 372 5.45 11.79 18.38
N HIS A 373 5.14 12.77 19.23
CA HIS A 373 6.06 13.90 19.46
C HIS A 373 7.39 13.44 20.05
N GLU A 374 7.35 12.45 20.93
CA GLU A 374 8.55 11.89 21.56
C GLU A 374 9.30 10.97 20.61
N SER A 375 8.60 10.03 19.97
CA SER A 375 9.19 8.93 19.20
C SER A 375 9.43 9.23 17.72
N ASP A 376 8.69 10.18 17.13
CA ASP A 376 8.83 10.59 15.74
C ASP A 376 8.49 12.09 15.53
N PRO A 377 9.34 13.01 16.03
CA PRO A 377 9.08 14.44 15.92
C PRO A 377 9.08 14.95 14.47
N TYR A 378 9.56 14.17 13.50
CA TYR A 378 9.60 14.51 12.08
C TYR A 378 8.62 13.67 11.25
N TRP A 379 7.58 13.11 11.89
CA TRP A 379 6.64 12.18 11.27
C TRP A 379 6.08 12.67 9.93
N VAL A 380 5.84 13.97 9.76
CA VAL A 380 5.22 14.51 8.53
C VAL A 380 6.17 14.43 7.34
N ILE A 381 7.47 14.54 7.60
CA ILE A 381 8.53 14.34 6.60
C ILE A 381 8.62 12.85 6.25
N ARG A 382 8.64 11.99 7.27
CA ARG A 382 8.65 10.53 7.10
C ARG A 382 7.42 10.02 6.37
N PHE A 383 6.24 10.57 6.66
CA PHE A 383 4.99 10.29 5.96
C PHE A 383 5.16 10.56 4.46
N ALA A 384 5.61 11.75 4.07
CA ALA A 384 5.82 12.10 2.66
C ALA A 384 6.86 11.18 2.00
N PHE A 385 7.94 10.85 2.71
CA PHE A 385 8.98 9.94 2.24
C PHE A 385 8.42 8.52 1.99
N VAL A 386 7.78 7.92 2.99
CA VAL A 386 7.20 6.57 2.92
C VAL A 386 6.12 6.48 1.83
N MET A 387 5.31 7.52 1.65
CA MET A 387 4.37 7.62 0.53
C MET A 387 5.08 7.54 -0.83
N GLY A 388 6.19 8.28 -0.98
CA GLY A 388 6.98 8.26 -2.21
C GLY A 388 7.66 6.91 -2.47
N THR A 389 8.20 6.28 -1.42
CA THR A 389 8.82 4.96 -1.55
C THR A 389 7.81 3.87 -1.86
N HIS A 390 6.57 3.96 -1.35
CA HIS A 390 5.48 3.06 -1.72
C HIS A 390 5.20 3.14 -3.21
N PHE A 391 4.90 4.33 -3.72
CA PHE A 391 4.61 4.52 -5.15
C PHE A 391 5.75 4.03 -6.03
N MET A 392 6.98 4.39 -5.67
CA MET A 392 8.16 4.05 -6.46
C MET A 392 8.48 2.55 -6.47
N ALA A 393 8.06 1.84 -5.42
CA ALA A 393 8.23 0.40 -5.33
C ALA A 393 7.08 -0.39 -5.99
N MET A 394 6.04 0.25 -6.53
CA MET A 394 4.87 -0.44 -7.08
C MET A 394 4.87 -0.71 -8.60
N PRO A 395 5.70 -0.09 -9.48
CA PRO A 395 5.59 -0.30 -10.93
C PRO A 395 5.61 -1.77 -11.38
N PRO A 396 6.49 -2.66 -10.88
CA PRO A 396 6.52 -4.05 -11.33
C PRO A 396 5.23 -4.86 -11.08
N PHE A 397 4.42 -4.44 -10.10
CA PHE A 397 3.16 -5.10 -9.76
C PHE A 397 1.98 -4.65 -10.63
N HIS A 398 2.19 -3.66 -11.49
CA HIS A 398 1.12 -2.98 -12.22
C HIS A 398 1.29 -3.07 -13.73
N PHE A 399 2.20 -3.91 -14.22
CA PHE A 399 2.34 -4.17 -15.64
C PHE A 399 1.05 -4.75 -16.22
N SER A 400 0.57 -4.10 -17.29
CA SER A 400 -0.60 -4.53 -18.03
C SER A 400 -0.25 -5.64 -19.02
N LYS A 401 -1.17 -6.56 -19.21
CA LYS A 401 -1.14 -7.58 -20.26
C LYS A 401 -2.25 -7.32 -21.26
N ASP A 402 -2.08 -7.80 -22.49
CA ASP A 402 -3.16 -7.83 -23.47
C ASP A 402 -4.23 -8.87 -23.10
N GLN A 403 -5.24 -8.99 -23.97
CA GLN A 403 -6.34 -9.95 -23.81
C GLN A 403 -5.92 -11.43 -23.81
N ASN A 404 -4.71 -11.74 -24.30
CA ASN A 404 -4.14 -13.08 -24.33
C ASN A 404 -3.21 -13.33 -23.12
N GLY A 405 -3.08 -12.36 -22.21
CA GLY A 405 -2.17 -12.45 -21.07
C GLY A 405 -0.71 -12.21 -21.44
N VAL A 406 -0.42 -11.65 -22.61
CA VAL A 406 0.94 -11.31 -23.06
C VAL A 406 1.30 -9.90 -22.59
N LEU A 407 2.48 -9.73 -22.04
CA LEU A 407 3.00 -8.42 -21.66
C LEU A 407 3.22 -7.57 -22.93
N VAL A 408 2.62 -6.38 -22.98
CA VAL A 408 2.81 -5.43 -24.08
C VAL A 408 3.66 -4.26 -23.59
N ASP A 409 4.91 -4.20 -24.02
CA ASP A 409 5.81 -3.11 -23.67
C ASP A 409 5.55 -1.88 -24.54
N GLY A 410 4.96 -0.86 -23.92
CA GLY A 410 4.73 0.43 -24.54
C GLY A 410 3.99 1.36 -23.59
N VAL A 411 4.33 2.66 -23.66
CA VAL A 411 3.82 3.72 -22.78
C VAL A 411 2.31 3.65 -22.56
N GLN A 412 1.53 3.47 -23.63
CA GLN A 412 0.06 3.47 -23.53
C GLN A 412 -0.47 2.24 -22.76
N HIS A 413 0.10 1.07 -23.02
CA HIS A 413 -0.28 -0.16 -22.30
C HIS A 413 0.23 -0.12 -20.85
N GLN A 414 1.41 0.49 -20.63
CA GLN A 414 2.08 0.57 -19.35
C GLN A 414 1.94 1.95 -18.66
N ARG A 415 0.82 2.64 -18.94
CA ARG A 415 0.51 3.95 -18.33
C ARG A 415 0.35 3.87 -16.81
N ARG A 416 -0.17 2.77 -16.27
CA ARG A 416 -0.36 2.55 -14.84
C ARG A 416 0.96 2.53 -14.06
N PRO A 417 1.94 1.67 -14.41
CA PRO A 417 3.22 1.68 -13.72
C PRO A 417 4.01 2.98 -13.93
N LEU A 418 3.87 3.66 -15.07
CA LEU A 418 4.44 5.01 -15.28
C LEU A 418 3.80 6.08 -14.39
N ALA A 419 2.47 6.04 -14.20
CA ALA A 419 1.78 6.97 -13.30
C ALA A 419 2.22 6.78 -11.84
N LEU A 420 2.40 5.52 -11.41
CA LEU A 420 2.95 5.20 -10.08
C LEU A 420 4.38 5.71 -9.91
N TYR A 421 5.24 5.50 -10.92
CA TYR A 421 6.59 6.07 -10.94
C TYR A 421 6.55 7.60 -10.76
N ALA A 422 5.71 8.28 -11.53
CA ALA A 422 5.57 9.73 -11.49
C ALA A 422 5.10 10.25 -10.13
N GLU A 423 4.10 9.61 -9.51
CA GLU A 423 3.67 9.96 -8.15
C GLU A 423 4.78 9.73 -7.12
N GLY A 424 5.54 8.62 -7.25
CA GLY A 424 6.71 8.36 -6.40
C GLY A 424 7.76 9.47 -6.48
N VAL A 425 8.09 9.94 -7.70
CA VAL A 425 9.00 11.08 -7.89
C VAL A 425 8.46 12.34 -7.21
N LYS A 426 7.16 12.66 -7.35
CA LYS A 426 6.56 13.85 -6.73
C LYS A 426 6.67 13.83 -5.21
N TRP A 427 6.32 12.70 -4.58
CA TRP A 427 6.36 12.55 -3.12
C TRP A 427 7.78 12.54 -2.57
N LEU A 428 8.72 11.88 -3.27
CA LEU A 428 10.13 11.90 -2.90
C LEU A 428 10.76 13.30 -3.07
N ASN A 429 10.39 14.08 -4.09
CA ASN A 429 10.83 15.48 -4.15
C ASN A 429 10.23 16.32 -3.02
N LEU A 430 8.95 16.12 -2.69
CA LEU A 430 8.30 16.83 -1.59
C LEU A 430 8.98 16.53 -0.24
N ALA A 431 9.29 15.27 0.05
CA ALA A 431 9.99 14.90 1.27
C ALA A 431 11.40 15.52 1.32
N LEU A 432 12.12 15.55 0.19
CA LEU A 432 13.41 16.23 0.09
C LEU A 432 13.27 17.76 0.31
N ASP A 433 12.26 18.40 -0.26
CA ASP A 433 11.97 19.82 -0.03
C ASP A 433 11.68 20.13 1.44
N MET A 434 10.99 19.22 2.14
CA MET A 434 10.77 19.34 3.59
C MET A 434 12.07 19.20 4.38
N LEU A 435 12.92 18.22 4.03
CA LEU A 435 14.22 18.02 4.66
C LEU A 435 15.15 19.22 4.46
N GLU A 436 15.11 19.83 3.28
CA GLU A 436 15.90 21.02 2.95
C GLU A 436 15.27 22.32 3.50
N GLY A 437 14.13 22.24 4.18
CA GLY A 437 13.44 23.38 4.78
C GLY A 437 12.75 24.31 3.79
N ARG A 438 12.60 23.91 2.53
CA ARG A 438 11.85 24.65 1.49
C ARG A 438 10.35 24.61 1.71
N VAL A 439 9.85 23.58 2.38
CA VAL A 439 8.44 23.44 2.74
C VAL A 439 8.29 23.56 4.26
N THR A 440 7.55 24.58 4.71
CA THR A 440 7.34 24.85 6.14
C THR A 440 5.95 24.42 6.64
N ASN A 441 5.03 24.10 5.73
CA ASN A 441 3.70 23.60 6.04
C ASN A 441 3.27 22.56 5.00
N PHE A 442 2.62 21.49 5.48
CA PHE A 442 2.04 20.46 4.64
C PHE A 442 0.62 20.18 5.10
N LEU A 443 -0.36 20.55 4.27
CA LEU A 443 -1.78 20.27 4.48
C LEU A 443 -2.29 20.66 5.89
N GLY A 444 -1.85 21.82 6.39
CA GLY A 444 -2.24 22.34 7.71
C GLY A 444 -1.33 21.87 8.85
N VAL A 445 -0.36 20.99 8.60
CA VAL A 445 0.65 20.56 9.59
C VAL A 445 1.93 21.37 9.40
N VAL A 446 2.49 21.91 10.49
CA VAL A 446 3.80 22.58 10.46
C VAL A 446 4.89 21.55 10.20
N VAL A 447 5.75 21.80 9.22
CA VAL A 447 6.92 20.96 8.95
C VAL A 447 8.05 21.38 9.90
N PRO A 448 8.53 20.50 10.78
CA PRO A 448 9.58 20.85 11.74
C PRO A 448 10.88 21.22 11.03
N ARG A 449 11.53 22.30 11.47
CA ARG A 449 12.86 22.66 10.97
C ARG A 449 13.90 21.70 11.54
N ILE A 450 14.72 21.16 10.65
CA ILE A 450 15.84 20.30 11.03
C ILE A 450 16.98 21.21 11.50
N ARG A 451 17.31 21.13 12.79
CA ARG A 451 18.44 21.86 13.35
C ARG A 451 19.72 21.10 13.05
N SER A 452 20.66 21.69 12.30
CA SER A 452 22.01 21.14 12.19
C SER A 452 22.66 21.18 13.59
N ARG A 453 23.10 20.02 14.10
CA ARG A 453 23.97 19.97 15.28
C ARG A 453 25.37 20.50 14.88
N GLN A 454 25.48 21.81 14.66
CA GLN A 454 26.78 22.50 14.55
C GLN A 454 26.86 23.75 15.42
N ALA A 455 25.90 23.97 16.32
CA ALA A 455 25.97 25.04 17.31
C ALA A 455 25.88 24.46 18.73
N ARG A 456 26.99 23.87 19.20
CA ARG A 456 27.38 23.77 20.63
C ARG A 456 28.79 23.17 20.72
N VAL A 457 29.77 23.92 20.22
CA VAL A 457 31.07 24.00 20.90
C VAL A 457 31.04 25.35 21.62
N HIS A 458 30.30 25.41 22.73
CA HIS A 458 30.70 26.30 23.80
C HIS A 458 31.74 25.51 24.59
N VAL A 459 33.01 25.80 24.31
CA VAL A 459 34.05 25.58 25.30
C VAL A 459 34.48 26.97 25.75
N ALA A 460 34.25 27.14 27.05
CA ALA A 460 34.68 28.15 28.00
C ALA A 460 35.89 29.00 27.62
#